data_AF-A0A9Y0ZES3-F1
#
_entry.id   AF-A0A9Y0ZES3-F1
#
_cell.length_a   1.000
_cell.length_b   1.000
_cell.length_c   1.000
_cell.angle_alpha   90.00
_cell.angle_beta   90.00
_cell.angle_gamma   90.00
#
_symmetry.space_group_name_H-M   'P 1'
#
loop_
_entity.id
_entity.type
_entity.pdbx_description
1 polymer ?
#
loop_
_entity_poly.entity_id
_entity_poly.type
_entity_poly.pdbx_seq_one_letter_code
_entity_poly.pdbx_strand_id
1 'polypeptide(L)'
;QHPRERKIKLLKMSNQPAALPESHPMNGGDGIYSYSKNSSFQRAASSIAEAMIREVIAEKFDMEKLSSATNVFHIADLGCSVGPNTFIAMNSILEAMKQKYQSQGLTTQMPEFQLFFNDHVSNDFNTLFAAIPPESHYTAAGVPGSFHGR
;
A
#
# COMPACT_ATOMS: atom_id res chain seq x y z
N GLN A 1 18.26 8.72 22.23
CA GLN A 1 17.15 8.45 21.30
C GLN A 1 17.59 8.93 19.92
N HIS A 2 17.91 8.02 18.99
CA HIS A 2 18.30 8.41 17.63
C HIS A 2 17.05 8.61 16.77
N PRO A 3 16.94 9.73 16.02
CA PRO A 3 15.86 9.91 15.06
C PRO A 3 16.10 8.93 13.90
N ARG A 4 15.11 8.06 13.64
CA ARG A 4 15.13 7.21 12.44
C ARG A 4 15.00 8.11 11.22
N GLU A 5 16.08 8.24 10.45
CA GLU A 5 16.07 8.93 9.17
C GLU A 5 15.07 8.26 8.22
N ARG A 6 14.20 9.09 7.61
CA ARG A 6 13.13 8.67 6.71
C ARG A 6 13.75 8.12 5.42
N LYS A 7 13.49 6.86 5.07
CA LYS A 7 13.75 6.34 3.71
C LYS A 7 12.42 6.17 2.96
N ILE A 8 11.79 7.29 2.58
CA ILE A 8 10.77 7.27 1.53
C ILE A 8 11.53 7.12 0.21
N LYS A 9 11.38 5.98 -0.46
CA LYS A 9 12.06 5.71 -1.72
C LYS A 9 11.03 5.66 -2.85
N LEU A 10 11.15 6.60 -3.78
CA LEU A 10 10.50 6.49 -5.08
C LEU A 10 11.37 5.58 -5.95
N LEU A 11 10.86 4.42 -6.32
CA LEU A 11 11.56 3.50 -7.22
C LEU A 11 11.26 3.92 -8.66
N LYS A 12 12.25 4.46 -9.37
CA LYS A 12 12.14 4.74 -10.80
C LYS A 12 12.40 3.45 -11.59
N MET A 13 11.46 3.03 -12.43
CA MET A 13 11.72 2.07 -13.50
C MET A 13 12.27 2.81 -14.74
N SER A 14 13.06 2.10 -15.56
CA SER A 14 13.95 2.63 -16.60
C SER A 14 13.34 3.68 -17.55
N ASN A 15 14.10 4.75 -17.85
CA ASN A 15 13.80 5.72 -18.90
C ASN A 15 14.05 5.11 -20.29
N GLN A 16 12.99 4.88 -21.06
CA GLN A 16 13.07 4.86 -22.52
C GLN A 16 12.20 5.99 -23.11
N PRO A 17 12.66 6.68 -24.16
CA PRO A 17 11.91 7.75 -24.79
C PRO A 17 10.87 7.15 -25.74
N ALA A 18 9.80 6.61 -25.18
CA ALA A 18 8.55 6.37 -25.89
C ALA A 18 7.56 7.47 -25.48
N ALA A 19 6.66 7.87 -26.40
CA ALA A 19 5.55 8.74 -26.04
C ALA A 19 4.90 8.24 -24.75
N LEU A 20 4.77 9.10 -23.74
CA LEU A 20 4.17 8.70 -22.47
C LEU A 20 2.79 8.12 -22.80
N PRO A 21 2.53 6.84 -22.47
CA PRO A 21 1.22 6.26 -22.71
C PRO A 21 0.18 7.13 -22.01
N GLU A 22 -0.92 7.39 -22.69
CA GLU A 22 -2.02 8.16 -22.14
C GLU A 22 -2.44 7.51 -20.80
N SER A 23 -2.54 8.34 -19.78
CA SER A 23 -2.80 7.91 -18.41
C SER A 23 -3.84 8.82 -17.80
N HIS A 24 -4.82 8.25 -17.12
CA HIS A 24 -5.91 8.98 -16.49
C HIS A 24 -5.95 8.69 -14.98
N PRO A 25 -4.98 9.20 -14.21
CA PRO A 25 -5.04 9.08 -12.75
C PRO A 25 -6.22 9.87 -12.19
N MET A 26 -6.58 9.60 -10.95
CA MET A 26 -7.64 10.34 -10.27
C MET A 26 -7.18 11.75 -9.88
N ASN A 27 -8.14 12.66 -9.67
CA ASN A 27 -7.86 14.03 -9.24
C ASN A 27 -7.08 14.05 -7.91
N GLY A 28 -5.84 14.55 -7.96
CA GLY A 28 -4.98 14.73 -6.79
C GLY A 28 -5.39 15.90 -5.88
N GLY A 29 -4.59 16.11 -4.83
CA GLY A 29 -4.81 17.13 -3.81
C GLY A 29 -5.88 16.79 -2.75
N ASP A 30 -6.19 17.77 -1.91
CA ASP A 30 -7.08 17.67 -0.75
C ASP A 30 -8.33 18.56 -0.84
N GLY A 31 -8.50 19.28 -1.95
CA GLY A 31 -9.63 20.17 -2.21
C GLY A 31 -10.96 19.44 -2.44
N ILE A 32 -12.06 20.21 -2.53
CA ILE A 32 -13.43 19.66 -2.61
C ILE A 32 -13.71 18.79 -3.84
N TYR A 33 -12.93 18.94 -4.91
CA TYR A 33 -13.04 18.14 -6.14
C TYR A 33 -11.99 17.03 -6.24
N SER A 34 -11.18 16.83 -5.20
CA SER A 34 -10.17 15.78 -5.20
C SER A 34 -10.80 14.41 -5.02
N TYR A 35 -10.08 13.38 -5.48
CA TYR A 35 -10.49 11.99 -5.30
C TYR A 35 -10.66 11.63 -3.83
N SER A 36 -9.78 12.12 -2.96
CA SER A 36 -9.86 11.85 -1.52
C SER A 36 -11.18 12.27 -0.89
N LYS A 37 -11.86 13.27 -1.45
CA LYS A 37 -13.18 13.77 -0.99
C LYS A 37 -14.36 13.18 -1.76
N ASN A 38 -14.14 12.55 -2.92
CA ASN A 38 -15.19 12.10 -3.84
C ASN A 38 -15.12 10.60 -4.18
N SER A 39 -14.53 9.79 -3.30
CA SER A 39 -14.27 8.35 -3.52
C SER A 39 -15.06 7.43 -2.57
N SER A 40 -16.24 7.86 -2.13
CA SER A 40 -17.08 7.11 -1.19
C SER A 40 -17.61 5.79 -1.76
N PHE A 41 -17.90 5.75 -3.06
CA PHE A 41 -18.37 4.53 -3.73
C PHE A 41 -17.27 3.45 -3.75
N GLN A 42 -16.06 3.83 -4.17
CA GLN A 42 -14.90 2.93 -4.16
C GLN A 42 -14.60 2.45 -2.74
N ARG A 43 -14.71 3.34 -1.75
CA ARG A 43 -14.56 2.96 -0.34
C ARG A 43 -15.57 1.89 0.09
N ALA A 44 -16.85 2.08 -0.23
CA ALA A 44 -17.88 1.11 0.11
C ALA A 44 -17.61 -0.25 -0.55
N ALA A 45 -17.21 -0.26 -1.82
CA ALA A 45 -16.82 -1.48 -2.53
C ALA A 45 -15.61 -2.16 -1.87
N SER A 46 -14.57 -1.41 -1.51
CA SER A 46 -13.39 -1.92 -0.81
C SER A 46 -13.73 -2.50 0.57
N SER A 47 -14.65 -1.88 1.32
CA SER A 47 -15.09 -2.39 2.62
C SER A 47 -15.80 -3.74 2.54
N ILE A 48 -16.49 -4.04 1.42
CA ILE A 48 -17.08 -5.37 1.19
C ILE A 48 -15.98 -6.40 0.96
N ALA A 49 -14.96 -6.05 0.16
CA ALA A 49 -13.82 -6.93 -0.10
C ALA A 49 -12.95 -7.17 1.15
N GLU A 50 -12.89 -6.22 2.07
CA GLU A 50 -12.11 -6.30 3.30
C GLU A 50 -12.42 -7.57 4.11
N ALA A 51 -13.71 -7.91 4.29
CA ALA A 51 -14.11 -9.07 5.07
C ALA A 51 -13.56 -10.37 4.47
N MET A 52 -13.66 -10.52 3.15
CA MET A 52 -13.14 -11.68 2.42
C MET A 52 -11.61 -11.77 2.53
N ILE A 53 -10.90 -10.64 2.43
CA ILE A 53 -9.44 -10.61 2.55
C ILE A 53 -9.01 -11.05 3.96
N ARG A 54 -9.68 -10.54 5.00
CA ARG A 54 -9.40 -10.91 6.40
C ARG A 54 -9.61 -12.41 6.63
N GLU A 55 -10.70 -12.97 6.13
CA GLU A 55 -11.01 -14.40 6.21
C GLU A 55 -9.96 -15.26 5.51
N VAL A 56 -9.60 -14.93 4.26
CA VAL A 56 -8.57 -15.65 3.50
C VAL A 56 -7.21 -15.58 4.19
N ILE A 57 -6.85 -14.42 4.78
CA ILE A 57 -5.62 -14.31 5.57
C ILE A 57 -5.69 -15.23 6.78
N ALA A 58 -6.77 -15.19 7.56
CA ALA A 58 -6.92 -16.00 8.75
C ALA A 58 -6.85 -17.51 8.45
N GLU A 59 -7.49 -17.97 7.38
CA GLU A 59 -7.63 -19.39 7.07
C GLU A 59 -6.53 -19.98 6.20
N LYS A 60 -6.08 -19.25 5.18
CA LYS A 60 -5.25 -19.80 4.09
C LYS A 60 -3.82 -19.31 4.10
N PHE A 61 -3.55 -18.17 4.75
CA PHE A 61 -2.21 -17.64 4.78
C PHE A 61 -1.30 -18.54 5.62
N ASP A 62 -0.16 -18.95 5.07
CA ASP A 62 0.80 -19.84 5.70
C ASP A 62 2.04 -19.03 6.09
N MET A 63 2.16 -18.72 7.39
CA MET A 63 3.21 -17.84 7.89
C MET A 63 4.59 -18.50 7.92
N GLU A 64 4.65 -19.83 8.06
CA GLU A 64 5.92 -20.56 8.14
C GLU A 64 6.65 -20.60 6.79
N LYS A 65 5.89 -20.70 5.69
CA LYS A 65 6.45 -20.65 4.32
C LYS A 65 7.14 -19.33 4.00
N LEU A 66 6.91 -18.30 4.80
CA LEU A 66 7.34 -16.96 4.52
C LEU A 66 8.53 -16.49 5.36
N SER A 67 9.14 -17.38 6.15
CA SER A 67 10.43 -17.11 6.81
C SER A 67 11.53 -16.97 5.75
N SER A 68 11.58 -15.81 5.10
CA SER A 68 12.63 -15.44 4.17
C SER A 68 13.88 -15.02 4.94
N ALA A 69 15.03 -15.06 4.26
CA ALA A 69 16.31 -14.65 4.84
C ALA A 69 16.33 -13.19 5.36
N THR A 70 15.39 -12.34 4.94
CA THR A 70 15.34 -10.91 5.27
C THR A 70 14.22 -10.53 6.25
N ASN A 71 13.29 -11.43 6.58
CA ASN A 71 12.13 -11.19 7.45
C ASN A 71 11.30 -9.92 7.12
N VAL A 72 11.14 -9.61 5.82
CA VAL A 72 10.31 -8.48 5.34
C VAL A 72 9.11 -9.01 4.55
N PHE A 73 7.92 -8.52 4.88
CA PHE A 73 6.68 -8.77 4.16
C PHE A 73 6.35 -7.64 3.21
N HIS A 74 6.29 -7.93 1.91
CA HIS A 74 5.97 -6.94 0.88
C HIS A 74 4.50 -7.00 0.49
N ILE A 75 3.82 -5.85 0.48
CA ILE A 75 2.43 -5.70 0.05
C ILE A 75 2.39 -4.62 -1.03
N ALA A 76 1.66 -4.83 -2.12
CA ALA A 76 1.53 -3.86 -3.20
C ALA A 76 0.07 -3.52 -3.47
N ASP A 77 -0.26 -2.22 -3.54
CA ASP A 77 -1.52 -1.72 -4.08
C ASP A 77 -1.29 -1.28 -5.53
N LEU A 78 -2.12 -1.75 -6.44
CA LEU A 78 -1.98 -1.50 -7.87
C LEU A 78 -3.18 -0.68 -8.34
N GLY A 79 -2.93 0.60 -8.64
CA GLY A 79 -4.00 1.60 -8.79
C GLY A 79 -4.32 2.28 -7.46
N CYS A 80 -3.30 2.69 -6.70
CA CYS A 80 -3.45 3.22 -5.34
C CYS A 80 -4.14 4.60 -5.28
N SER A 81 -4.20 5.33 -6.41
CA SER A 81 -4.64 6.71 -6.46
C SER A 81 -3.89 7.56 -5.42
N VAL A 82 -4.55 8.53 -4.81
CA VAL A 82 -3.97 9.49 -3.85
C VAL A 82 -4.43 9.26 -2.40
N GLY A 83 -5.22 8.21 -2.17
CA GLY A 83 -5.84 7.93 -0.88
C GLY A 83 -7.14 8.71 -0.62
N PRO A 84 -7.80 8.45 0.53
CA PRO A 84 -7.32 7.63 1.64
C PRO A 84 -7.66 6.14 1.51
N ASN A 85 -8.40 5.73 0.48
CA ASN A 85 -8.90 4.36 0.34
C ASN A 85 -7.77 3.31 0.35
N THR A 86 -6.66 3.59 -0.33
CA THR A 86 -5.46 2.72 -0.34
C THR A 86 -4.92 2.45 1.07
N PHE A 87 -4.85 3.47 1.93
CA PHE A 87 -4.37 3.30 3.31
C PHE A 87 -5.30 2.45 4.16
N ILE A 88 -6.62 2.57 3.93
CA ILE A 88 -7.60 1.76 4.63
C ILE A 88 -7.44 0.30 4.25
N ALA A 89 -7.41 0.01 2.94
CA ALA A 89 -7.21 -1.35 2.45
C ALA A 89 -5.91 -1.97 2.98
N MET A 90 -4.80 -1.22 2.90
CA MET A 90 -3.49 -1.65 3.38
C MET A 90 -3.47 -1.88 4.90
N ASN A 91 -4.05 -0.97 5.69
CA ASN A 91 -4.14 -1.15 7.13
C ASN A 91 -4.99 -2.37 7.49
N SER A 92 -6.09 -2.63 6.78
CA SER A 92 -6.90 -3.81 7.04
C SER A 92 -6.15 -5.12 6.79
N ILE A 93 -5.32 -5.18 5.74
CA ILE A 93 -4.42 -6.31 5.49
C ILE A 93 -3.39 -6.45 6.61
N LEU A 94 -2.74 -5.35 7.00
CA LEU A 94 -1.75 -5.34 8.08
C LEU A 94 -2.34 -5.82 9.41
N GLU A 95 -3.52 -5.34 9.77
CA GLU A 95 -4.18 -5.76 11.01
C GLU A 95 -4.60 -7.23 10.97
N ALA A 96 -5.10 -7.73 9.83
CA ALA A 96 -5.40 -9.15 9.66
C ALA A 96 -4.16 -10.03 9.85
N MET A 97 -3.03 -9.61 9.27
CA MET A 97 -1.75 -10.28 9.41
C MET A 97 -1.28 -10.27 10.87
N LYS A 98 -1.28 -9.10 11.53
CA LYS A 98 -0.89 -8.98 12.95
C LYS A 98 -1.73 -9.88 13.84
N GLN A 99 -3.05 -9.89 13.64
CA GLN A 99 -3.98 -10.73 14.39
C GLN A 99 -3.65 -12.21 14.21
N LYS A 100 -3.29 -12.63 12.98
CA LYS A 100 -2.89 -14.01 12.71
C LYS A 100 -1.59 -14.40 13.41
N TYR A 101 -0.57 -13.53 13.40
CA TYR A 101 0.68 -13.77 14.14
C TYR A 101 0.41 -13.88 15.65
N GLN A 102 -0.44 -13.00 16.20
CA GLN A 102 -0.80 -13.02 17.61
C GLN A 102 -1.57 -14.29 17.99
N SER A 103 -2.54 -14.72 17.19
CA SER A 103 -3.37 -15.91 17.49
C SER A 103 -2.58 -17.21 17.48
N GLN A 104 -1.45 -17.26 16.76
CA GLN A 104 -0.54 -18.41 16.74
C GLN A 104 0.62 -18.28 17.75
N GLY A 105 0.66 -17.22 18.56
CA GLY A 105 1.73 -16.98 19.53
C GLY A 105 3.08 -16.63 18.89
N LEU A 106 3.07 -16.19 17.62
CA LEU A 106 4.25 -15.88 16.81
C LEU A 106 4.58 -14.39 16.76
N THR A 107 4.08 -13.59 17.72
CA THR A 107 4.28 -12.13 17.75
C THR A 107 5.76 -11.72 17.67
N THR A 108 6.68 -12.50 18.26
CA THR A 108 8.13 -12.24 18.21
C THR A 108 8.76 -12.51 16.84
N GLN A 109 8.05 -13.22 15.96
CA GLN A 109 8.45 -13.57 14.60
C GLN A 109 7.74 -12.70 13.57
N MET A 110 7.01 -11.67 14.00
CA MET A 110 6.29 -10.76 13.10
C MET A 110 7.30 -10.06 12.17
N PRO A 111 7.09 -10.12 10.84
CA PRO A 111 8.00 -9.50 9.89
C PRO A 111 7.87 -7.97 9.91
N GLU A 112 8.90 -7.29 9.40
CA GLU A 112 8.75 -5.89 9.03
C GLU A 112 7.86 -5.78 7.79
N PHE A 113 6.94 -4.82 7.76
CA PHE A 113 6.07 -4.61 6.62
C PHE A 113 6.61 -3.51 5.70
N GLN A 114 6.62 -3.78 4.40
CA GLN A 114 6.92 -2.81 3.36
C GLN A 114 5.79 -2.74 2.35
N LEU A 115 5.22 -1.56 2.21
CA LEU A 115 4.09 -1.27 1.33
C LEU A 115 4.58 -0.56 0.08
N PHE A 116 4.13 -1.04 -1.07
CA PHE A 116 4.35 -0.44 -2.37
C PHE A 116 3.04 0.12 -2.89
N PHE A 117 3.04 1.41 -3.20
CA PHE A 117 1.91 2.10 -3.78
C PHE A 117 2.22 2.33 -5.26
N ASN A 118 1.57 1.58 -6.14
CA ASN A 118 1.72 1.71 -7.58
C ASN A 118 0.52 2.43 -8.18
N ASP A 119 0.81 3.35 -9.08
CA ASP A 119 -0.17 3.98 -9.96
C ASP A 119 0.57 4.53 -11.19
N HIS A 120 -0.15 5.16 -12.10
CA HIS A 120 0.41 5.88 -13.23
C HIS A 120 1.48 6.89 -12.78
N VAL A 121 2.45 7.15 -13.67
CA VAL A 121 3.55 8.10 -13.42
C VAL A 121 3.02 9.51 -13.12
N SER A 122 1.87 9.86 -13.68
CA SER A 122 1.16 11.14 -13.51
C SER A 122 0.30 11.24 -12.25
N ASN A 123 0.18 10.16 -11.46
CA ASN A 123 -0.55 10.20 -10.20
C ASN A 123 0.13 11.15 -9.20
N ASP A 124 -0.67 11.80 -8.35
CA ASP A 124 -0.16 12.73 -7.35
C ASP A 124 0.34 11.99 -6.10
N PHE A 125 1.53 11.40 -6.21
CA PHE A 125 2.22 10.75 -5.10
C PHE A 125 2.59 11.71 -3.97
N ASN A 126 2.66 13.02 -4.20
CA ASN A 126 2.95 13.98 -3.14
C ASN A 126 1.79 14.03 -2.14
N THR A 127 0.55 14.14 -2.65
CA THR A 127 -0.66 14.06 -1.81
C THR A 127 -0.73 12.71 -1.09
N LEU A 128 -0.44 11.62 -1.79
CA LEU A 128 -0.39 10.28 -1.18
C LEU A 128 0.59 10.25 0.01
N PHE A 129 1.86 10.64 -0.20
CA PHE A 129 2.86 10.56 0.87
C PHE A 129 2.62 11.56 2.01
N ALA A 130 2.04 12.72 1.73
CA ALA A 130 1.66 13.69 2.76
C ALA A 130 0.58 13.13 3.71
N ALA A 131 -0.24 12.17 3.24
CA ALA A 131 -1.29 11.53 4.02
C ALA A 131 -0.81 10.34 4.88
N ILE A 132 0.45 9.90 4.75
CA ILE A 132 0.98 8.79 5.55
C ILE A 132 1.27 9.26 6.98
N PRO A 133 0.69 8.65 8.02
CA PRO A 133 0.97 9.00 9.41
C PRO A 133 2.46 8.77 9.78
N PRO A 134 3.10 9.67 10.54
CA PRO A 134 4.49 9.50 10.99
C PRO A 134 4.72 8.23 11.81
N GLU A 135 3.72 7.81 12.59
CA GLU A 135 3.81 6.67 13.52
C GLU A 135 3.45 5.32 12.85
N SER A 136 3.55 5.24 11.53
CA SER A 136 3.22 4.03 10.79
C SER A 136 4.23 2.91 11.10
N HIS A 137 3.74 1.72 11.45
CA HIS A 137 4.57 0.52 11.70
C HIS A 137 4.96 -0.23 10.41
N TYR A 138 5.13 0.49 9.31
CA TYR A 138 5.52 -0.03 8.01
C TYR A 138 6.41 0.96 7.27
N THR A 139 7.22 0.45 6.33
CA THR A 139 7.91 1.30 5.35
C THR A 139 7.05 1.44 4.10
N ALA A 140 7.10 2.60 3.45
CA ALA A 140 6.30 2.89 2.26
C ALA A 140 7.19 3.31 1.09
N ALA A 141 6.86 2.84 -0.10
CA ALA A 141 7.51 3.21 -1.34
C ALA A 141 6.48 3.46 -2.44
N GLY A 142 6.74 4.46 -3.28
CA GLY A 142 5.94 4.73 -4.48
C GLY A 142 6.58 4.05 -5.68
N VAL A 143 5.75 3.47 -6.52
CA VAL A 143 6.17 2.76 -7.74
C VAL A 143 5.40 3.36 -8.92
N PRO A 144 5.87 4.48 -9.50
CA PRO A 144 5.22 5.10 -10.64
C PRO A 144 5.40 4.25 -11.90
N GLY A 145 4.30 3.85 -12.54
CA GLY A 145 4.32 3.05 -13.77
C GLY A 145 3.03 2.26 -14.00
N SER A 146 2.77 1.89 -15.26
CA SER A 146 1.63 1.01 -15.57
C SER A 146 1.85 -0.38 -15.00
N PHE A 147 0.86 -0.93 -14.29
CA PHE A 147 0.86 -2.32 -13.83
C PHE A 147 0.50 -3.35 -14.91
N HIS A 148 0.30 -2.92 -16.16
CA HIS A 148 0.01 -3.82 -17.29
C HIS A 148 1.27 -4.38 -17.95
N GLY A 149 2.43 -3.71 -17.80
CA GLY A 149 3.69 -4.11 -18.43
C GLY A 149 4.46 -5.18 -17.67
N ARG A 150 3.77 -6.11 -17.03
CA ARG A 150 4.39 -7.19 -16.23
C ARG A 150 4.89 -8.31 -17.12
#